data_AF-A0A352NGD1-F1
#
_entry.id   AF-A0A352NGD1-F1
#
_cell.length_a   1.000
_cell.length_b   1.000
_cell.length_c   1.000
_cell.angle_alpha   90.00
_cell.angle_beta   90.00
_cell.angle_gamma   90.00
#
_symmetry.space_group_name_H-M   'P 1'
#
loop_
_entity.id
_entity.type
_entity.pdbx_description
1 polymer ?
#
loop_
_entity_poly.entity_id
_entity_poly.type
_entity_poly.pdbx_seq_one_letter_code
_entity_poly.pdbx_strand_id
1 'polypeptide(L)'
;MLIGYSNGGCVLGSYISWLLRKAAKKPEPGTSKPGSAEGKEFKDEELKNEKISRSLKKNLDYLDSIFGRNLDVVFREFRLGTGKKENAGLVYLNSLSDEARISEDILKPLLLGMSEIDSADNNLIDMIKKSILAAAEIRSKVYTMQEVVSEILYGGTAIFIDGCEEAVIAILKEWPQRPIDKADVEGTVRGPKESFNESICVSASLVRRRLRTPNLVIEGFHLGRMTHTSVAVVYLKGVVSPGLLEEVRRRIDRIDIDGILESGYIEELIQDDPYSPFPQLVYTERPDRVVAALLQGRVCVFTDGTPMVLFMPATFNDLFQNPEDYYERYHFATMIRLIRFLGLAVALLLPSFYIAITTFHQEMIPTQLLISIAASREGVPFPALVEALIMEITFEALREAGLRLPRAVGQAVSIVGALVIGQAAVQAGIVSPLMVIVVALTGIASFMSPSYGLALALRLIRFPLMFLAATLGLFGVMTGVLALLIHLAGLRSFGVPYLSPLTPLKISDLKDFLVRAPWWAMHKRPSELVKRNVWRIAPDLKPQPPPESGAERAFASGDGSAGPNSGTNGSGKYDRVRTPAVFRAGEKGGGRSGQRS
;
A
#
# COMPACT_ATOMS: atom_id res chain seq x y z
N MET A 1 -20.33 36.64 44.59
CA MET A 1 -20.46 37.24 43.25
C MET A 1 -20.22 36.13 42.24
N LEU A 2 -21.25 35.36 41.88
CA LEU A 2 -22.26 35.59 40.82
C LEU A 2 -21.75 35.33 39.39
N ILE A 3 -22.26 34.21 38.83
CA ILE A 3 -22.73 33.95 37.44
C ILE A 3 -21.68 34.00 36.31
N GLY A 4 -21.53 33.05 35.37
CA GLY A 4 -22.24 31.82 34.99
C GLY A 4 -21.91 31.46 33.52
N TYR A 5 -21.92 30.17 33.14
CA TYR A 5 -22.03 29.59 31.75
C TYR A 5 -22.08 28.05 31.95
N SER A 6 -23.24 27.39 31.98
CA SER A 6 -24.16 26.95 30.90
C SER A 6 -23.58 25.90 29.92
N ASN A 7 -23.97 24.64 30.16
CA ASN A 7 -24.31 23.54 29.23
C ASN A 7 -23.38 23.21 28.04
N GLY A 8 -22.41 22.32 28.26
CA GLY A 8 -21.64 21.61 27.23
C GLY A 8 -21.62 20.07 27.36
N GLY A 9 -22.50 19.48 28.18
CA GLY A 9 -22.36 18.07 28.62
C GLY A 9 -23.10 16.99 27.82
N CYS A 10 -23.90 17.31 26.81
CA CYS A 10 -24.90 16.35 26.29
C CYS A 10 -24.49 15.56 25.02
N VAL A 11 -23.42 15.95 24.32
CA VAL A 11 -23.03 15.32 23.04
C VAL A 11 -22.11 14.11 23.26
N LEU A 12 -21.18 14.17 24.23
CA LEU A 12 -20.26 13.06 24.53
C LEU A 12 -20.98 11.86 25.15
N GLY A 13 -21.97 12.11 26.02
CA GLY A 13 -22.74 11.06 26.70
C GLY A 13 -23.63 10.25 25.73
N SER A 14 -24.16 10.89 24.69
CA SER A 14 -24.98 10.22 23.68
C SER A 14 -24.15 9.33 22.74
N TYR A 15 -22.92 9.74 22.44
CA TYR A 15 -21.97 8.96 21.62
C TYR A 15 -21.46 7.70 22.36
N ILE A 16 -21.12 7.85 23.64
CA ILE A 16 -20.71 6.73 24.51
C ILE A 16 -21.89 5.78 24.79
N SER A 17 -23.11 6.32 25.02
CA SER A 17 -24.31 5.50 25.22
C SER A 17 -24.71 4.72 23.96
N TRP A 18 -24.52 5.29 22.76
CA TRP A 18 -24.75 4.61 21.49
C TRP A 18 -23.71 3.50 21.23
N LEU A 19 -22.43 3.76 21.50
CA LEU A 19 -21.36 2.74 21.44
C LEU A 19 -21.59 1.60 22.43
N LEU A 20 -21.96 1.90 23.67
CA LEU A 20 -22.25 0.89 24.70
C LEU A 20 -23.50 0.06 24.37
N ARG A 21 -24.54 0.67 23.77
CA ARG A 21 -25.73 -0.07 23.30
C ARG A 21 -25.45 -0.97 22.10
N LYS A 22 -24.44 -0.66 21.28
CA LYS A 22 -23.98 -1.52 20.19
C LYS A 22 -23.05 -2.62 20.69
N ALA A 23 -22.21 -2.34 21.68
CA ALA A 23 -21.32 -3.31 22.34
C ALA A 23 -22.07 -4.32 23.24
N ALA A 24 -23.21 -3.94 23.83
CA ALA A 24 -24.02 -4.81 24.68
C ALA A 24 -24.82 -5.89 23.93
N LYS A 25 -24.90 -5.82 22.59
CA LYS A 25 -25.43 -6.92 21.77
C LYS A 25 -24.30 -7.88 21.44
N LYS A 26 -24.19 -8.98 22.20
CA LYS A 26 -23.41 -10.15 21.79
C LYS A 26 -23.81 -10.52 20.34
N PRO A 27 -22.86 -10.64 19.40
CA PRO A 27 -23.16 -11.27 18.13
C PRO A 27 -23.48 -12.75 18.41
N GLU A 28 -24.67 -13.18 18.01
CA GLU A 28 -25.01 -14.60 18.01
C GLU A 28 -24.02 -15.36 17.11
N PRO A 29 -23.51 -16.52 17.55
CA PRO A 29 -22.61 -17.32 16.74
C PRO A 29 -23.39 -17.95 15.57
N GLY A 30 -23.05 -17.54 14.36
CA GLY A 30 -23.24 -18.34 13.15
C GLY A 30 -24.67 -18.57 12.66
N THR A 31 -25.19 -17.60 11.90
CA THR A 31 -25.73 -17.90 10.57
C THR A 31 -25.31 -16.78 9.63
N SER A 32 -24.08 -16.86 9.11
CA SER A 32 -23.82 -16.28 7.80
C SER A 32 -24.83 -16.95 6.86
N LYS A 33 -25.68 -16.15 6.20
CA LYS A 33 -26.41 -16.69 5.05
C LYS A 33 -25.35 -17.29 4.12
N PRO A 34 -25.38 -18.58 3.79
CA PRO A 34 -24.52 -19.11 2.73
C PRO A 34 -25.08 -18.56 1.42
N GLY A 35 -24.56 -17.40 1.03
CA GLY A 35 -25.04 -16.65 -0.12
C GLY A 35 -24.07 -15.52 -0.44
N SER A 36 -23.23 -15.76 -1.45
CA SER A 36 -22.29 -14.83 -2.08
C SER A 36 -20.91 -14.62 -1.41
N ALA A 37 -20.12 -15.70 -1.39
CA ALA A 37 -18.68 -15.59 -1.72
C ALA A 37 -18.44 -15.10 -3.18
N GLU A 38 -19.53 -14.95 -3.95
CA GLU A 38 -19.63 -14.48 -5.34
C GLU A 38 -20.07 -13.00 -5.42
N GLY A 39 -19.35 -12.07 -4.80
CA GLY A 39 -19.60 -10.66 -5.11
C GLY A 39 -19.33 -10.42 -6.59
N LYS A 40 -20.36 -10.23 -7.42
CA LYS A 40 -20.22 -9.82 -8.83
C LYS A 40 -19.31 -8.59 -8.88
N GLU A 41 -18.29 -8.63 -9.73
CA GLU A 41 -17.50 -7.46 -10.06
C GLU A 41 -18.44 -6.45 -10.71
N PHE A 42 -18.57 -5.27 -10.12
CA PHE A 42 -19.36 -4.20 -10.71
C PHE A 42 -18.60 -3.67 -11.92
N LYS A 43 -19.18 -3.86 -13.11
CA LYS A 43 -18.67 -3.28 -14.34
C LYS A 43 -19.32 -1.93 -14.57
N ASP A 44 -18.54 -0.97 -15.06
CA ASP A 44 -19.03 0.37 -15.38
C ASP A 44 -20.22 0.36 -16.36
N GLU A 45 -20.32 -0.64 -17.24
CA GLU A 45 -21.45 -0.78 -18.18
C GLU A 45 -22.77 -1.19 -17.50
N GLU A 46 -22.72 -2.00 -16.45
CA GLU A 46 -23.92 -2.38 -15.69
C GLU A 46 -24.45 -1.16 -14.91
N LEU A 47 -23.53 -0.36 -14.35
CA LEU A 47 -23.87 0.87 -13.63
C LEU A 47 -24.46 1.96 -14.55
N LYS A 48 -24.04 2.01 -15.82
CA LYS A 48 -24.54 2.99 -16.82
C LYS A 48 -26.00 2.81 -17.17
N ASN A 49 -26.48 1.57 -17.17
CA ASN A 49 -27.83 1.24 -17.61
C ASN A 49 -28.87 1.40 -16.49
N GLU A 50 -28.43 1.43 -15.23
CA GLU A 50 -29.31 1.55 -14.08
C GLU A 50 -29.66 3.04 -13.79
N LYS A 51 -30.94 3.39 -13.99
CA LYS A 51 -31.49 4.72 -13.67
C LYS A 51 -31.94 4.79 -12.23
N ILE A 52 -31.97 6.01 -11.67
CA ILE A 52 -32.47 6.23 -10.32
C ILE A 52 -33.98 5.95 -10.26
N SER A 53 -34.40 5.12 -9.30
CA SER A 53 -35.80 4.79 -9.09
C SER A 53 -36.50 5.88 -8.29
N ARG A 54 -37.83 6.04 -8.47
CA ARG A 54 -38.64 6.93 -7.62
C ARG A 54 -38.69 6.48 -6.16
N SER A 55 -38.47 5.19 -5.88
CA SER A 55 -38.54 4.68 -4.52
C SER A 55 -37.20 4.85 -3.83
N LEU A 56 -37.18 5.62 -2.74
CA LEU A 56 -35.99 5.81 -1.91
C LEU A 56 -35.38 4.47 -1.48
N LYS A 57 -36.23 3.56 -0.99
CA LYS A 57 -35.80 2.25 -0.50
C LYS A 57 -35.06 1.44 -1.56
N LYS A 58 -35.55 1.42 -2.82
CA LYS A 58 -34.87 0.71 -3.92
C LYS A 58 -33.49 1.28 -4.21
N ASN A 59 -33.35 2.60 -4.16
CA ASN A 59 -32.06 3.26 -4.40
C ASN A 59 -31.06 2.96 -3.27
N LEU A 60 -31.51 3.00 -2.01
CA LEU A 60 -30.68 2.67 -0.86
C LEU A 60 -30.28 1.19 -0.85
N ASP A 61 -31.22 0.26 -1.10
CA ASP A 61 -30.94 -1.17 -1.21
C ASP A 61 -29.93 -1.46 -2.34
N TYR A 62 -30.01 -0.73 -3.46
CA TYR A 62 -29.05 -0.85 -4.56
C TYR A 62 -27.65 -0.39 -4.15
N LEU A 63 -27.54 0.78 -3.51
CA LEU A 63 -26.27 1.29 -3.01
C LEU A 63 -25.69 0.43 -1.87
N ASP A 64 -26.54 -0.15 -1.03
CA ASP A 64 -26.13 -1.11 0.01
C ASP A 64 -25.59 -2.40 -0.62
N SER A 65 -26.15 -2.87 -1.74
CA SER A 65 -25.59 -4.02 -2.47
C SER A 65 -24.15 -3.75 -2.99
N ILE A 66 -23.83 -2.49 -3.30
CA ILE A 66 -22.51 -2.06 -3.77
C ILE A 66 -21.56 -1.85 -2.59
N PHE A 67 -21.95 -0.94 -1.69
CA PHE A 67 -21.10 -0.41 -0.63
C PHE A 67 -21.31 -1.07 0.74
N GLY A 68 -22.41 -1.76 1.00
CA GLY A 68 -22.86 -2.16 2.36
C GLY A 68 -21.90 -3.03 3.17
N ARG A 69 -20.91 -3.67 2.54
CA ARG A 69 -19.83 -4.38 3.27
C ARG A 69 -18.67 -3.47 3.72
N ASN A 70 -18.68 -2.21 3.30
CA ASN A 70 -17.63 -1.26 3.67
C ASN A 70 -17.90 -0.68 5.06
N LEU A 71 -16.87 -0.61 5.89
CA LEU A 71 -16.92 0.00 7.21
C LEU A 71 -17.15 1.52 7.15
N ASP A 72 -16.74 2.15 6.05
CA ASP A 72 -16.69 3.60 5.90
C ASP A 72 -17.89 4.21 5.14
N VAL A 73 -18.88 3.39 4.74
CA VAL A 73 -20.13 3.91 4.16
C VAL A 73 -21.13 4.25 5.25
N VAL A 74 -21.78 5.40 5.11
CA VAL A 74 -22.82 5.86 6.03
C VAL A 74 -24.10 6.09 5.25
N PHE A 75 -25.16 5.38 5.64
CA PHE A 75 -26.53 5.57 5.18
C PHE A 75 -27.33 6.29 6.28
N ARG A 76 -27.93 7.44 5.99
CA ARG A 76 -28.80 8.17 6.91
C ARG A 76 -30.14 8.44 6.26
N GLU A 77 -31.22 7.92 6.85
CA GLU A 77 -32.59 8.25 6.48
C GLU A 77 -33.13 9.34 7.40
N PHE A 78 -33.83 10.32 6.83
CA PHE A 78 -34.45 11.42 7.56
C PHE A 78 -35.71 11.90 6.84
N ARG A 79 -36.47 12.80 7.47
CA ARG A 79 -37.67 13.41 6.88
C ARG A 79 -37.41 14.89 6.63
N LEU A 80 -37.87 15.38 5.50
CA LEU A 80 -37.67 16.77 5.09
C LEU A 80 -38.67 17.70 5.81
N GLY A 81 -38.15 18.70 6.52
CA GLY A 81 -38.95 19.74 7.17
C GLY A 81 -39.97 19.27 8.22
N THR A 82 -40.78 20.21 8.70
CA THR A 82 -41.82 20.01 9.74
C THR A 82 -43.22 19.75 9.17
N GLY A 83 -43.45 20.03 7.88
CA GLY A 83 -44.77 19.96 7.23
C GLY A 83 -45.03 18.70 6.38
N LYS A 84 -44.35 18.55 5.23
CA LYS A 84 -44.50 17.40 4.32
C LYS A 84 -43.53 16.28 4.71
N LYS A 85 -44.06 15.12 5.12
CA LYS A 85 -43.29 13.93 5.57
C LYS A 85 -42.64 13.15 4.43
N GLU A 86 -42.01 13.82 3.47
CA GLU A 86 -41.26 13.11 2.43
C GLU A 86 -39.97 12.54 3.04
N ASN A 87 -39.74 11.25 2.80
CA ASN A 87 -38.54 10.58 3.28
C ASN A 87 -37.38 10.96 2.35
N ALA A 88 -36.24 11.25 2.95
CA ALA A 88 -34.99 11.48 2.25
C ALA A 88 -33.90 10.56 2.81
N GLY A 89 -32.95 10.21 1.97
CA GLY A 89 -31.78 9.43 2.34
C GLY A 89 -30.50 10.15 1.92
N LEU A 90 -29.47 10.01 2.74
CA LEU A 90 -28.15 10.57 2.50
C LEU A 90 -27.12 9.46 2.59
N VAL A 91 -26.24 9.38 1.59
CA VAL A 91 -25.20 8.35 1.46
C VAL A 91 -23.86 9.02 1.17
N TYR A 92 -22.85 8.70 1.97
CA TYR A 92 -21.49 9.21 1.81
C TYR A 92 -20.47 8.22 2.38
N LEU A 93 -19.20 8.45 2.04
CA LEU A 93 -18.07 7.73 2.63
C LEU A 93 -17.41 8.62 3.68
N ASN A 94 -17.45 8.23 4.95
CA ASN A 94 -16.89 9.02 6.05
C ASN A 94 -15.37 9.21 5.93
N SER A 95 -14.68 8.29 5.26
CA SER A 95 -13.24 8.38 4.95
C SER A 95 -12.88 9.47 3.95
N LEU A 96 -13.83 10.00 3.17
CA LEU A 96 -13.59 10.99 2.12
C LEU A 96 -14.36 12.31 2.30
N SER A 97 -15.29 12.35 3.26
CA SER A 97 -16.25 13.45 3.41
C SER A 97 -16.28 13.95 4.86
N ASP A 98 -16.50 15.25 5.01
CA ASP A 98 -16.50 15.92 6.32
C ASP A 98 -17.83 15.72 7.04
N GLU A 99 -17.83 14.87 8.08
CA GLU A 99 -19.06 14.55 8.81
C GLU A 99 -19.65 15.78 9.54
N ALA A 100 -18.80 16.65 10.09
CA ALA A 100 -19.24 17.83 10.82
C ALA A 100 -19.94 18.81 9.86
N ARG A 101 -19.34 19.04 8.68
CA ARG A 101 -19.96 19.86 7.64
C ARG A 101 -21.20 19.21 7.05
N ILE A 102 -21.22 17.90 6.80
CA ILE A 102 -22.45 17.24 6.35
C ILE A 102 -23.59 17.44 7.36
N SER A 103 -23.29 17.39 8.66
CA SER A 103 -24.29 17.62 9.70
C SER A 103 -24.80 19.07 9.73
N GLU A 104 -23.90 20.05 9.74
CA GLU A 104 -24.25 21.48 9.87
C GLU A 104 -24.70 22.12 8.56
N ASP A 105 -24.06 21.79 7.44
CA ASP A 105 -24.26 22.41 6.12
C ASP A 105 -25.33 21.70 5.28
N ILE A 106 -25.63 20.43 5.54
CA ILE A 106 -26.65 19.66 4.80
C ILE A 106 -27.81 19.25 5.70
N LEU A 107 -27.57 18.44 6.74
CA LEU A 107 -28.67 17.85 7.52
C LEU A 107 -29.49 18.91 8.25
N LYS A 108 -28.83 19.85 8.93
CA LYS A 108 -29.52 20.89 9.71
C LYS A 108 -30.39 21.82 8.85
N PRO A 109 -29.94 22.37 7.70
CA PRO A 109 -30.80 23.12 6.78
C PRO A 109 -31.98 22.30 6.24
N LEU A 110 -31.79 21.02 5.94
CA LEU A 110 -32.87 20.17 5.42
C LEU A 110 -33.91 19.77 6.47
N LEU A 111 -33.51 19.69 7.74
CA LEU A 111 -34.41 19.39 8.86
C LEU A 111 -35.15 20.63 9.37
N LEU A 112 -34.46 21.77 9.51
CA LEU A 112 -34.99 22.98 10.16
C LEU A 112 -35.42 24.08 9.18
N GLY A 113 -34.72 24.22 8.05
CA GLY A 113 -34.88 25.33 7.10
C GLY A 113 -36.08 25.22 6.17
N MET A 114 -36.83 24.12 6.22
CA MET A 114 -37.98 23.86 5.35
C MET A 114 -39.33 24.18 6.02
N SER A 115 -39.34 24.95 7.11
CA SER A 115 -40.54 25.23 7.91
C SER A 115 -41.48 26.31 7.32
N GLU A 116 -41.10 27.00 6.23
CA GLU A 116 -41.91 28.05 5.58
C GLU A 116 -42.06 27.83 4.07
N ILE A 117 -42.68 26.72 3.65
CA ILE A 117 -42.83 26.44 2.21
C ILE A 117 -44.31 26.26 1.84
N ASP A 118 -44.83 27.28 1.17
CA ASP A 118 -46.12 27.29 0.50
C ASP A 118 -46.13 26.33 -0.70
N SER A 119 -47.26 25.66 -0.90
CA SER A 119 -47.40 24.41 -1.65
C SER A 119 -47.44 24.53 -3.18
N ALA A 120 -46.81 25.54 -3.79
CA ALA A 120 -47.08 25.91 -5.18
C ALA A 120 -45.93 25.75 -6.21
N ASP A 121 -44.67 25.54 -5.81
CA ASP A 121 -43.56 25.43 -6.79
C ASP A 121 -43.09 23.98 -7.02
N ASN A 122 -43.26 23.51 -8.26
CA ASN A 122 -43.11 22.13 -8.72
C ASN A 122 -41.69 21.53 -8.74
N ASN A 123 -40.68 22.10 -8.06
CA ASN A 123 -39.31 21.58 -8.09
C ASN A 123 -38.66 21.51 -6.70
N LEU A 124 -39.12 20.57 -5.87
CA LEU A 124 -38.57 20.26 -4.54
C LEU A 124 -37.03 20.13 -4.55
N ILE A 125 -36.46 19.54 -5.60
CA ILE A 125 -35.01 19.40 -5.79
C ILE A 125 -34.32 20.75 -5.94
N ASP A 126 -34.89 21.68 -6.72
CA ASP A 126 -34.27 22.99 -6.91
C ASP A 126 -34.42 23.88 -5.66
N MET A 127 -35.39 23.59 -4.80
CA MET A 127 -35.50 24.19 -3.47
C MET A 127 -34.41 23.66 -2.52
N ILE A 128 -34.20 22.35 -2.48
CA ILE A 128 -33.13 21.71 -1.69
C ILE A 128 -31.75 22.21 -2.11
N LYS A 129 -31.55 22.41 -3.42
CA LYS A 129 -30.34 23.08 -3.90
C LYS A 129 -30.22 24.48 -3.34
N LYS A 130 -31.27 25.31 -3.39
CA LYS A 130 -31.25 26.69 -2.84
C LYS A 130 -30.94 26.73 -1.35
N SER A 131 -31.44 25.78 -0.56
CA SER A 131 -31.14 25.71 0.88
C SER A 131 -29.72 25.23 1.19
N ILE A 132 -29.14 24.35 0.36
CA ILE A 132 -27.78 23.81 0.55
C ILE A 132 -26.71 24.70 -0.14
N LEU A 133 -27.11 25.51 -1.13
CA LEU A 133 -26.24 26.37 -1.94
C LEU A 133 -25.39 27.35 -1.12
N ALA A 134 -25.82 27.68 0.09
CA ALA A 134 -25.09 28.57 0.98
C ALA A 134 -23.81 27.94 1.57
N ALA A 135 -23.67 26.61 1.55
CA ALA A 135 -22.67 25.91 2.37
C ALA A 135 -21.84 24.82 1.64
N ALA A 136 -22.28 24.34 0.47
CA ALA A 136 -21.58 23.31 -0.31
C ALA A 136 -21.50 23.63 -1.81
N GLU A 137 -20.42 23.18 -2.48
CA GLU A 137 -20.40 23.11 -3.95
C GLU A 137 -21.37 22.01 -4.39
N ILE A 138 -22.51 22.39 -4.97
CA ILE A 138 -23.50 21.43 -5.47
C ILE A 138 -23.15 21.09 -6.91
N ARG A 139 -22.92 19.80 -7.20
CA ARG A 139 -22.98 19.30 -8.57
C ARG A 139 -24.41 18.88 -8.91
N SER A 140 -24.73 19.09 -10.18
CA SER A 140 -26.02 18.94 -10.87
C SER A 140 -26.85 17.72 -10.46
N LYS A 141 -28.16 17.79 -10.82
CA LYS A 141 -29.09 16.66 -10.83
C LYS A 141 -28.44 15.47 -11.53
N VAL A 142 -28.26 14.39 -10.80
CA VAL A 142 -27.75 13.13 -11.32
C VAL A 142 -28.95 12.23 -11.57
N TYR A 143 -28.96 11.53 -12.72
CA TYR A 143 -30.08 10.68 -13.15
C TYR A 143 -29.70 9.19 -13.20
N THR A 144 -28.40 8.89 -13.14
CA THR A 144 -27.88 7.52 -13.27
C THR A 144 -27.15 7.08 -12.02
N MET A 145 -27.24 5.78 -11.70
CA MET A 145 -26.53 5.24 -10.54
C MET A 145 -25.02 5.26 -10.72
N GLN A 146 -24.51 5.18 -11.95
CA GLN A 146 -23.08 5.30 -12.23
C GLN A 146 -22.52 6.65 -11.75
N GLU A 147 -23.20 7.74 -12.11
CA GLU A 147 -22.80 9.09 -11.73
C GLU A 147 -22.85 9.28 -10.21
N VAL A 148 -23.88 8.74 -9.54
CA VAL A 148 -23.97 8.73 -8.07
C VAL A 148 -22.76 8.01 -7.46
N VAL A 149 -22.51 6.77 -7.88
CA VAL A 149 -21.40 5.95 -7.36
C VAL A 149 -20.06 6.63 -7.59
N SER A 150 -19.85 7.20 -8.78
CA SER A 150 -18.66 7.97 -9.10
C SER A 150 -18.49 9.16 -8.16
N GLU A 151 -19.51 9.99 -8.01
CA GLU A 151 -19.42 11.19 -7.16
C GLU A 151 -19.22 10.84 -5.67
N ILE A 152 -19.84 9.77 -5.15
CA ILE A 152 -19.56 9.25 -3.80
C ILE A 152 -18.08 8.86 -3.65
N LEU A 153 -17.52 8.14 -4.63
CA LEU A 153 -16.09 7.77 -4.64
C LEU A 153 -15.14 8.98 -4.78
N TYR A 154 -15.66 10.12 -5.23
CA TYR A 154 -14.94 11.39 -5.26
C TYR A 154 -15.06 12.20 -3.96
N GLY A 155 -15.75 11.66 -2.93
CA GLY A 155 -15.99 12.30 -1.65
C GLY A 155 -17.25 13.18 -1.62
N GLY A 156 -18.14 13.03 -2.61
CA GLY A 156 -19.45 13.66 -2.63
C GLY A 156 -20.46 12.94 -1.73
N THR A 157 -21.43 13.69 -1.27
CA THR A 157 -22.58 13.21 -0.49
C THR A 157 -23.80 13.15 -1.40
N ALA A 158 -24.34 11.96 -1.60
CA ALA A 158 -25.53 11.75 -2.41
C ALA A 158 -26.78 11.87 -1.55
N ILE A 159 -27.74 12.67 -2.02
CA ILE A 159 -29.01 12.93 -1.36
C ILE A 159 -30.13 12.45 -2.27
N PHE A 160 -30.97 11.57 -1.75
CA PHE A 160 -32.14 11.00 -2.41
C PHE A 160 -33.40 11.47 -1.73
N ILE A 161 -34.45 11.69 -2.52
CA ILE A 161 -35.78 12.09 -2.02
C ILE A 161 -36.79 11.10 -2.59
N ASP A 162 -37.66 10.61 -1.73
CA ASP A 162 -38.70 9.67 -2.13
C ASP A 162 -39.69 10.32 -3.11
N GLY A 163 -39.97 9.65 -4.22
CA GLY A 163 -40.79 10.16 -5.32
C GLY A 163 -40.01 10.81 -6.47
N CYS A 164 -38.72 11.12 -6.29
CA CYS A 164 -37.87 11.74 -7.32
C CYS A 164 -37.02 10.72 -8.10
N GLU A 165 -36.84 10.95 -9.40
CA GLU A 165 -35.95 10.15 -10.28
C GLU A 165 -34.53 10.74 -10.38
N GLU A 166 -34.21 11.67 -9.48
CA GLU A 166 -32.99 12.47 -9.50
C GLU A 166 -32.35 12.46 -8.10
N ALA A 167 -31.02 12.42 -8.06
CA ALA A 167 -30.24 12.62 -6.84
C ALA A 167 -29.53 13.98 -6.86
N VAL A 168 -29.37 14.58 -5.68
CA VAL A 168 -28.57 15.79 -5.48
C VAL A 168 -27.21 15.38 -4.91
N ILE A 169 -26.13 15.89 -5.51
CA ILE A 169 -24.77 15.65 -5.03
C ILE A 169 -24.24 16.93 -4.37
N ALA A 170 -23.92 16.85 -3.09
CA ALA A 170 -23.25 17.92 -2.36
C ALA A 170 -21.78 17.54 -2.12
N ILE A 171 -20.85 18.39 -2.53
CA ILE A 171 -19.43 18.12 -2.39
C ILE A 171 -18.90 18.79 -1.12
N LEU A 172 -18.67 17.97 -0.09
CA LEU A 172 -18.08 18.39 1.18
C LEU A 172 -16.87 17.50 1.48
N LYS A 173 -15.77 17.75 0.77
CA LYS A 173 -14.53 16.97 0.91
C LYS A 173 -13.79 17.41 2.14
N GLU A 174 -13.42 16.45 2.99
CA GLU A 174 -12.46 16.66 4.06
C GLU A 174 -11.07 16.19 3.63
N TRP A 175 -10.05 16.91 4.07
CA TRP A 175 -8.68 16.42 4.06
C TRP A 175 -8.34 15.94 5.46
N PRO A 176 -7.59 14.82 5.62
CA PRO A 176 -7.27 14.31 6.94
C PRO A 176 -6.67 15.41 7.82
N GLN A 177 -7.30 15.68 8.96
CA GLN A 177 -6.94 16.81 9.83
C GLN A 177 -5.56 16.67 10.48
N ARG A 178 -5.03 15.44 10.55
CA ARG A 178 -3.65 15.17 10.99
C ARG A 178 -2.73 15.15 9.78
N PRO A 179 -1.61 15.89 9.79
CA PRO A 179 -0.66 15.89 8.68
C PRO A 179 -0.19 14.46 8.38
N ILE A 180 -0.16 14.12 7.09
CA ILE A 180 0.37 12.84 6.62
C ILE A 180 1.89 12.94 6.67
N ASP A 181 2.50 12.13 7.51
CA ASP A 181 3.95 12.10 7.69
C ASP A 181 4.67 11.36 6.56
N LYS A 182 5.99 11.51 6.54
CA LYS A 182 6.84 10.79 5.60
C LYS A 182 7.08 9.37 6.12
N ALA A 183 7.17 8.42 5.19
CA ALA A 183 7.62 7.06 5.48
C ALA A 183 9.05 7.09 6.08
N ASP A 184 9.18 6.71 7.35
CA ASP A 184 10.45 6.73 8.10
C ASP A 184 11.24 5.44 7.94
N VAL A 185 10.55 4.30 7.76
CA VAL A 185 11.13 2.96 7.59
C VAL A 185 11.39 2.69 6.11
N GLU A 186 10.44 3.02 5.23
CA GLU A 186 10.48 2.79 3.78
C GLU A 186 10.72 4.09 2.99
N GLY A 187 11.73 4.85 3.40
CA GLY A 187 12.10 6.12 2.76
C GLY A 187 12.39 5.98 1.26
N THR A 188 11.93 6.94 0.46
CA THR A 188 12.10 6.94 -1.01
C THR A 188 12.75 8.22 -1.54
N VAL A 189 13.67 8.07 -2.49
CA VAL A 189 14.24 9.18 -3.27
C VAL A 189 13.23 9.66 -4.32
N ARG A 190 12.59 8.73 -5.02
CA ARG A 190 11.61 9.00 -6.08
C ARG A 190 10.33 8.21 -5.86
N GLY A 191 9.24 8.93 -5.63
CA GLY A 191 7.92 8.35 -5.48
C GLY A 191 7.07 9.09 -4.44
N PRO A 192 5.87 8.58 -4.13
CA PRO A 192 5.06 9.08 -3.03
C PRO A 192 5.81 8.94 -1.70
N LYS A 193 5.81 9.99 -0.88
CA LYS A 193 6.45 9.98 0.45
C LYS A 193 5.47 9.79 1.60
N GLU A 194 4.17 9.83 1.30
CA GLU A 194 3.08 9.68 2.28
C GLU A 194 3.18 8.31 2.98
N SER A 195 2.99 8.31 4.30
CA SER A 195 2.86 7.11 5.14
C SER A 195 1.44 6.95 5.69
N PHE A 196 1.08 5.76 6.11
CA PHE A 196 -0.09 5.54 6.96
C PHE A 196 0.13 6.12 8.35
N ASN A 197 -0.98 6.27 9.09
CA ASN A 197 -0.96 6.69 10.49
C ASN A 197 -1.79 5.70 11.33
N GLU A 198 -1.94 5.98 12.61
CA GLU A 198 -2.61 5.07 13.55
C GLU A 198 -4.13 4.96 13.36
N SER A 199 -4.73 5.75 12.45
CA SER A 199 -6.18 5.74 12.23
C SER A 199 -6.56 4.93 11.00
N ILE A 200 -7.44 3.93 11.18
CA ILE A 200 -8.01 3.17 10.04
C ILE A 200 -8.77 4.09 9.09
N CYS A 201 -9.51 5.09 9.59
CA CYS A 201 -10.31 5.98 8.75
C CYS A 201 -9.43 6.81 7.79
N VAL A 202 -8.34 7.39 8.31
CA VAL A 202 -7.37 8.12 7.48
C VAL A 202 -6.67 7.16 6.52
N SER A 203 -6.28 5.99 6.98
CA SER A 203 -5.64 4.98 6.14
C SER A 203 -6.54 4.50 4.99
N ALA A 204 -7.83 4.30 5.25
CA ALA A 204 -8.85 4.02 4.24
C ALA A 204 -8.95 5.15 3.21
N SER A 205 -8.92 6.41 3.64
CA SER A 205 -8.93 7.58 2.76
C SER A 205 -7.74 7.57 1.78
N LEU A 206 -6.54 7.22 2.25
CA LEU A 206 -5.31 7.19 1.45
C LEU A 206 -5.38 6.14 0.34
N VAL A 207 -6.01 4.99 0.62
CA VAL A 207 -6.27 3.93 -0.35
C VAL A 207 -7.36 4.36 -1.33
N ARG A 208 -8.51 4.86 -0.84
CA ARG A 208 -9.64 5.28 -1.71
C ARG A 208 -9.28 6.42 -2.66
N ARG A 209 -8.41 7.34 -2.25
CA ARG A 209 -7.92 8.42 -3.13
C ARG A 209 -7.17 7.88 -4.35
N ARG A 210 -6.51 6.73 -4.22
CA ARG A 210 -5.76 6.05 -5.29
C ARG A 210 -6.63 5.04 -6.03
N LEU A 211 -7.55 4.37 -5.33
CA LEU A 211 -8.47 3.37 -5.86
C LEU A 211 -9.92 3.86 -5.77
N ARG A 212 -10.33 4.66 -6.76
CA ARG A 212 -11.72 5.14 -6.92
C ARG A 212 -12.56 4.12 -7.65
N THR A 213 -12.86 3.01 -7.00
CA THR A 213 -13.66 1.92 -7.58
C THR A 213 -14.68 1.40 -6.57
N PRO A 214 -15.93 1.08 -7.01
CA PRO A 214 -16.94 0.48 -6.14
C PRO A 214 -16.57 -0.97 -5.73
N ASN A 215 -15.58 -1.57 -6.41
CA ASN A 215 -15.13 -2.92 -6.13
C ASN A 215 -14.16 -2.99 -4.94
N LEU A 216 -13.66 -1.86 -4.44
CA LEU A 216 -12.85 -1.82 -3.22
C LEU A 216 -13.75 -2.03 -2.00
N VAL A 217 -13.42 -3.04 -1.20
CA VAL A 217 -14.15 -3.37 0.03
C VAL A 217 -13.22 -3.23 1.22
N ILE A 218 -13.70 -2.55 2.26
CA ILE A 218 -13.05 -2.39 3.56
C ILE A 218 -13.97 -3.01 4.61
N GLU A 219 -13.76 -4.28 4.94
CA GLU A 219 -14.60 -5.03 5.86
C GLU A 219 -14.07 -4.92 7.30
N GLY A 220 -14.90 -4.48 8.25
CA GLY A 220 -14.49 -4.25 9.64
C GLY A 220 -14.70 -5.45 10.56
N PHE A 221 -13.74 -5.69 11.44
CA PHE A 221 -13.69 -6.72 12.48
C PHE A 221 -13.31 -6.06 13.83
N HIS A 222 -13.67 -6.72 14.93
CA HIS A 222 -13.24 -6.34 16.27
C HIS A 222 -12.56 -7.55 16.90
N LEU A 223 -11.30 -7.39 17.30
CA LEU A 223 -10.47 -8.47 17.82
C LEU A 223 -9.97 -8.13 19.23
N GLY A 224 -9.71 -9.16 20.03
CA GLY A 224 -9.25 -8.99 21.41
C GLY A 224 -10.41 -8.95 22.42
N ARG A 225 -10.28 -9.73 23.50
CA ARG A 225 -11.31 -9.85 24.55
C ARG A 225 -11.46 -8.59 25.41
N MET A 226 -10.36 -7.89 25.64
CA MET A 226 -10.29 -6.71 26.51
C MET A 226 -10.15 -5.42 25.71
N THR A 227 -9.28 -5.41 24.70
CA THR A 227 -9.01 -4.18 23.93
C THR A 227 -10.07 -3.87 22.88
N HIS A 228 -10.80 -4.89 22.38
CA HIS A 228 -11.76 -4.77 21.29
C HIS A 228 -11.21 -3.92 20.12
N THR A 229 -9.96 -4.19 19.74
CA THR A 229 -9.22 -3.45 18.73
C THR A 229 -9.93 -3.58 17.38
N SER A 230 -10.16 -2.44 16.72
CA SER A 230 -10.74 -2.40 15.38
C SER A 230 -9.71 -2.85 14.34
N VAL A 231 -10.12 -3.75 13.45
CA VAL A 231 -9.29 -4.29 12.36
C VAL A 231 -10.10 -4.23 11.08
N ALA A 232 -9.47 -3.91 9.96
CA ALA A 232 -10.14 -3.88 8.66
C ALA A 232 -9.44 -4.76 7.63
N VAL A 233 -10.19 -5.66 7.01
CA VAL A 233 -9.76 -6.48 5.88
C VAL A 233 -10.12 -5.76 4.58
N VAL A 234 -9.11 -5.40 3.81
CA VAL A 234 -9.24 -4.62 2.58
C VAL A 234 -8.89 -5.48 1.38
N TYR A 235 -9.77 -5.50 0.38
CA TYR A 235 -9.58 -6.30 -0.83
C TYR A 235 -10.33 -5.70 -2.02
N LEU A 236 -9.97 -6.15 -3.23
CA LEU A 236 -10.61 -5.73 -4.48
C LEU A 236 -11.48 -6.87 -5.06
N LYS A 237 -12.81 -6.68 -5.04
CA LYS A 237 -13.78 -7.60 -5.67
C LYS A 237 -13.43 -7.80 -7.15
N GLY A 238 -13.58 -9.03 -7.64
CA GLY A 238 -13.26 -9.41 -9.03
C GLY A 238 -11.79 -9.73 -9.30
N VAL A 239 -10.85 -9.19 -8.50
CA VAL A 239 -9.40 -9.44 -8.65
C VAL A 239 -8.89 -10.45 -7.63
N VAL A 240 -9.32 -10.34 -6.37
CA VAL A 240 -8.93 -11.28 -5.31
C VAL A 240 -9.48 -12.69 -5.58
N SER A 241 -8.69 -13.72 -5.27
CA SER A 241 -9.18 -15.10 -5.28
C SER A 241 -10.18 -15.34 -4.14
N PRO A 242 -11.39 -15.89 -4.41
CA PRO A 242 -12.37 -16.13 -3.35
C PRO A 242 -11.85 -17.03 -2.23
N GLY A 243 -11.08 -18.08 -2.55
CA GLY A 243 -10.52 -18.99 -1.57
C GLY A 243 -9.47 -18.33 -0.66
N LEU A 244 -8.68 -17.38 -1.18
CA LEU A 244 -7.74 -16.60 -0.37
C LEU A 244 -8.50 -15.73 0.63
N LEU A 245 -9.54 -15.04 0.18
CA LEU A 245 -10.34 -14.15 1.04
C LEU A 245 -11.05 -14.92 2.16
N GLU A 246 -11.61 -16.09 1.84
CA GLU A 246 -12.27 -16.94 2.83
C GLU A 246 -11.29 -17.49 3.86
N GLU A 247 -10.08 -17.87 3.43
CA GLU A 247 -9.02 -18.30 4.33
C GLU A 247 -8.58 -17.17 5.28
N VAL A 248 -8.40 -15.95 4.77
CA VAL A 248 -8.06 -14.78 5.58
C VAL A 248 -9.16 -14.49 6.61
N ARG A 249 -10.43 -14.47 6.21
CA ARG A 249 -11.55 -14.28 7.16
C ARG A 249 -11.55 -15.35 8.24
N ARG A 250 -11.44 -16.62 7.85
CA ARG A 250 -11.40 -17.76 8.78
C ARG A 250 -10.28 -17.61 9.81
N ARG A 251 -9.10 -17.15 9.39
CA ARG A 251 -7.94 -16.95 10.28
C ARG A 251 -8.07 -15.74 11.18
N ILE A 252 -8.75 -14.69 10.73
CA ILE A 252 -9.01 -13.50 11.55
C ILE A 252 -10.11 -13.80 12.58
N ASP A 253 -11.18 -14.48 12.18
CA ASP A 253 -12.31 -14.80 13.06
C ASP A 253 -11.94 -15.78 14.19
N ARG A 254 -10.91 -16.62 14.00
CA ARG A 254 -10.42 -17.53 15.06
C ARG A 254 -9.51 -16.86 16.09
N ILE A 255 -9.13 -15.60 15.91
CA ILE A 255 -8.22 -14.90 16.83
C ILE A 255 -8.98 -14.61 18.13
N ASP A 256 -8.60 -15.32 19.19
CA ASP A 256 -9.07 -15.07 20.56
C ASP A 256 -7.87 -14.86 21.48
N ILE A 257 -7.55 -13.59 21.73
CA ILE A 257 -6.47 -13.15 22.63
C ILE A 257 -6.96 -12.00 23.51
N ASP A 258 -6.24 -11.65 24.58
CA ASP A 258 -6.63 -10.56 25.48
C ASP A 258 -6.72 -9.21 24.78
N GLY A 259 -5.78 -8.90 23.90
CA GLY A 259 -5.79 -7.68 23.13
C GLY A 259 -4.73 -7.62 22.05
N ILE A 260 -4.95 -6.74 21.08
CA ILE A 260 -4.03 -6.47 19.97
C ILE A 260 -3.50 -5.05 20.12
N LEU A 261 -2.19 -4.92 20.25
CA LEU A 261 -1.49 -3.63 20.34
C LEU A 261 -0.78 -3.25 19.05
N GLU A 262 -0.37 -4.24 18.25
CA GLU A 262 0.43 -4.05 17.04
C GLU A 262 0.06 -5.12 16.00
N SER A 263 0.26 -4.81 14.71
CA SER A 263 -0.09 -5.67 13.59
C SER A 263 0.65 -7.01 13.60
N GLY A 264 1.87 -7.07 14.14
CA GLY A 264 2.68 -8.28 14.31
C GLY A 264 2.01 -9.35 15.17
N TYR A 265 1.10 -8.98 16.09
CA TYR A 265 0.33 -9.97 16.85
C TYR A 265 -0.61 -10.74 15.93
N ILE A 266 -1.24 -10.02 14.99
CA ILE A 266 -2.07 -10.64 13.96
C ILE A 266 -1.20 -11.47 13.03
N GLU A 267 -0.03 -10.93 12.63
CA GLU A 267 0.91 -11.62 11.76
C GLU A 267 1.25 -13.02 12.29
N GLU A 268 1.68 -13.13 13.54
CA GLU A 268 2.05 -14.40 14.17
C GLU A 268 0.89 -15.41 14.20
N LEU A 269 -0.34 -14.95 14.43
CA LEU A 269 -1.53 -15.80 14.56
C LEU A 269 -2.11 -16.27 13.22
N ILE A 270 -1.76 -15.61 12.11
CA ILE A 270 -2.30 -15.93 10.78
C ILE A 270 -1.28 -16.52 9.80
N GLN A 271 -0.01 -16.66 10.17
CA GLN A 271 1.02 -17.30 9.33
C GLN A 271 0.74 -18.80 9.06
N ASP A 272 1.27 -19.34 7.94
CA ASP A 272 1.18 -20.76 7.58
C ASP A 272 2.20 -21.59 8.37
N ASP A 273 3.45 -21.13 8.42
CA ASP A 273 4.60 -21.82 9.01
C ASP A 273 5.24 -20.99 10.14
N PRO A 274 4.71 -21.00 11.38
CA PRO A 274 5.17 -20.12 12.47
C PRO A 274 6.63 -20.30 12.90
N TYR A 275 7.21 -21.48 12.63
CA TYR A 275 8.61 -21.78 12.98
C TYR A 275 9.61 -21.32 11.92
N SER A 276 9.14 -20.87 10.75
CA SER A 276 10.03 -20.36 9.72
C SER A 276 10.54 -18.97 10.10
N PRO A 277 11.85 -18.71 10.02
CA PRO A 277 12.37 -17.35 10.23
C PRO A 277 12.05 -16.42 9.06
N PHE A 278 11.54 -16.94 7.95
CA PHE A 278 11.21 -16.15 6.76
C PHE A 278 9.81 -15.58 6.87
N PRO A 279 9.64 -14.25 6.69
CA PRO A 279 8.35 -13.60 6.79
C PRO A 279 7.42 -14.08 5.68
N GLN A 280 6.21 -14.52 6.05
CA GLN A 280 5.18 -14.99 5.11
C GLN A 280 4.11 -13.93 4.85
N LEU A 281 4.19 -12.80 5.52
CA LEU A 281 3.42 -11.60 5.26
C LEU A 281 4.39 -10.43 5.05
N VAL A 282 3.91 -9.38 4.40
CA VAL A 282 4.66 -8.13 4.31
C VAL A 282 3.91 -7.08 5.10
N TYR A 283 4.59 -6.46 6.06
CA TYR A 283 4.13 -5.23 6.68
C TYR A 283 4.71 -4.03 5.92
N THR A 284 3.92 -2.97 5.78
CA THR A 284 4.32 -1.74 5.11
C THR A 284 3.61 -0.54 5.69
N GLU A 285 4.33 0.58 5.75
CA GLU A 285 3.76 1.88 6.11
C GLU A 285 3.27 2.66 4.89
N ARG A 286 3.50 2.12 3.68
CA ARG A 286 3.33 2.86 2.42
C ARG A 286 1.98 2.59 1.74
N PRO A 287 1.14 3.63 1.52
CA PRO A 287 -0.15 3.47 0.85
C PRO A 287 -0.05 3.03 -0.61
N ASP A 288 0.98 3.47 -1.33
CA ASP A 288 1.21 3.08 -2.72
C ASP A 288 1.56 1.59 -2.86
N ARG A 289 2.32 1.04 -1.91
CA ARG A 289 2.64 -0.40 -1.87
C ARG A 289 1.39 -1.24 -1.61
N VAL A 290 0.53 -0.82 -0.69
CA VAL A 290 -0.76 -1.47 -0.43
C VAL A 290 -1.68 -1.44 -1.66
N VAL A 291 -1.78 -0.29 -2.34
CA VAL A 291 -2.59 -0.19 -3.56
C VAL A 291 -2.05 -1.10 -4.67
N ALA A 292 -0.73 -1.19 -4.84
CA ALA A 292 -0.12 -2.10 -5.78
C ALA A 292 -0.42 -3.58 -5.44
N ALA A 293 -0.41 -3.94 -4.15
CA ALA A 293 -0.78 -5.26 -3.66
C ALA A 293 -2.26 -5.59 -3.95
N LEU A 294 -3.18 -4.66 -3.69
CA LEU A 294 -4.61 -4.82 -3.98
C LEU A 294 -4.87 -5.01 -5.49
N LEU A 295 -4.18 -4.24 -6.34
CA LEU A 295 -4.24 -4.39 -7.81
C LEU A 295 -3.66 -5.72 -8.32
N GLN A 296 -2.83 -6.38 -7.51
CA GLN A 296 -2.31 -7.73 -7.73
C GLN A 296 -3.22 -8.82 -7.14
N GLY A 297 -4.39 -8.48 -6.61
CA GLY A 297 -5.35 -9.45 -6.08
C GLY A 297 -5.02 -9.99 -4.69
N ARG A 298 -4.21 -9.25 -3.92
CA ARG A 298 -3.89 -9.57 -2.53
C ARG A 298 -4.93 -8.99 -1.58
N VAL A 299 -4.90 -9.50 -0.35
CA VAL A 299 -5.71 -9.01 0.76
C VAL A 299 -4.79 -8.23 1.70
N CYS A 300 -5.29 -7.10 2.20
CA CYS A 300 -4.58 -6.25 3.15
C CYS A 300 -5.34 -6.21 4.47
N VAL A 301 -4.62 -6.11 5.59
CA VAL A 301 -5.20 -6.02 6.95
C VAL A 301 -4.65 -4.78 7.63
N PHE A 302 -5.57 -3.90 8.01
CA PHE A 302 -5.32 -2.66 8.73
C PHE A 302 -5.67 -2.87 10.20
N THR A 303 -4.82 -2.40 11.10
CA THR A 303 -5.02 -2.51 12.54
C THR A 303 -5.05 -1.11 13.14
N ASP A 304 -6.08 -0.78 13.90
CA ASP A 304 -6.19 0.53 14.54
C ASP A 304 -5.11 0.68 15.61
N GLY A 305 -4.49 1.86 15.69
CA GLY A 305 -3.39 2.13 16.61
C GLY A 305 -1.99 1.95 16.04
N THR A 306 -1.83 1.50 14.79
CA THR A 306 -0.51 1.34 14.14
C THR A 306 -0.49 1.84 12.69
N PRO A 307 0.60 2.49 12.23
CA PRO A 307 0.79 2.86 10.84
C PRO A 307 1.20 1.68 9.94
N MET A 308 1.36 0.47 10.49
CA MET A 308 1.81 -0.71 9.73
C MET A 308 0.61 -1.50 9.20
N VAL A 309 0.56 -1.69 7.88
CA VAL A 309 -0.46 -2.48 7.19
C VAL A 309 0.14 -3.78 6.71
N LEU A 310 -0.53 -4.89 6.99
CA LEU A 310 -0.14 -6.22 6.50
C LEU A 310 -0.76 -6.48 5.14
N PHE A 311 -0.02 -7.10 4.22
CA PHE A 311 -0.63 -7.70 3.03
C PHE A 311 -0.17 -9.13 2.80
N MET A 312 -1.10 -9.93 2.27
CA MET A 312 -0.94 -11.36 2.08
C MET A 312 -1.64 -11.84 0.80
N PRO A 313 -1.18 -12.92 0.18
CA PRO A 313 0.04 -13.68 0.52
C PRO A 313 1.32 -12.90 0.18
N ALA A 314 2.43 -13.29 0.82
CA ALA A 314 3.76 -12.80 0.49
C ALA A 314 4.58 -13.88 -0.24
N THR A 315 5.32 -13.44 -1.25
CA THR A 315 6.35 -14.23 -1.91
C THR A 315 7.71 -13.63 -1.64
N PHE A 316 8.77 -14.40 -1.83
CA PHE A 316 10.15 -13.93 -1.73
C PHE A 316 10.40 -12.70 -2.61
N ASN A 317 9.80 -12.68 -3.81
CA ASN A 317 9.89 -11.55 -4.73
C ASN A 317 9.34 -10.25 -4.12
N ASP A 318 8.30 -10.31 -3.28
CA ASP A 318 7.70 -9.12 -2.66
C ASP A 318 8.55 -8.52 -1.57
N LEU A 319 9.32 -9.34 -0.88
CA LEU A 319 10.27 -8.92 0.14
C LEU A 319 11.54 -8.33 -0.47
N PHE A 320 11.83 -8.71 -1.72
CA PHE A 320 13.01 -8.30 -2.46
C PHE A 320 12.78 -7.10 -3.38
N GLN A 321 11.54 -6.89 -3.83
CA GLN A 321 11.17 -5.72 -4.63
C GLN A 321 10.95 -4.49 -3.75
N ASN A 322 11.41 -3.34 -4.24
CA ASN A 322 11.10 -2.04 -3.68
C ASN A 322 10.14 -1.31 -4.64
N PRO A 323 9.06 -0.64 -4.17
CA PRO A 323 8.20 0.20 -5.01
C PRO A 323 8.96 1.15 -5.95
N GLU A 324 10.13 1.65 -5.52
CA GLU A 324 11.00 2.51 -6.33
C GLU A 324 11.46 1.90 -7.65
N ASP A 325 11.58 0.56 -7.72
CA ASP A 325 11.97 -0.17 -8.93
C ASP A 325 11.01 0.07 -10.10
N TYR A 326 9.78 0.48 -9.78
CA TYR A 326 8.75 0.76 -10.76
C TYR A 326 8.64 2.25 -11.12
N TYR A 327 9.21 3.13 -10.30
CA TYR A 327 9.22 4.58 -10.51
C TYR A 327 10.43 5.06 -11.30
N GLU A 328 11.53 4.30 -11.25
CA GLU A 328 12.73 4.54 -12.04
C GLU A 328 12.68 3.92 -13.44
N ARG A 329 13.61 4.35 -14.29
CA ARG A 329 13.77 3.74 -15.62
C ARG A 329 14.21 2.28 -15.47
N TYR A 330 13.61 1.43 -16.29
CA TYR A 330 13.70 -0.02 -16.12
C TYR A 330 15.12 -0.61 -16.21
N HIS A 331 16.02 0.01 -16.99
CA HIS A 331 17.44 -0.39 -17.05
C HIS A 331 18.18 -0.14 -15.73
N PHE A 332 17.99 1.04 -15.12
CA PHE A 332 18.62 1.37 -13.83
C PHE A 332 18.03 0.52 -12.70
N ALA A 333 16.71 0.37 -12.68
CA ALA A 333 16.03 -0.51 -11.71
C ALA A 333 16.56 -1.94 -11.79
N THR A 334 16.75 -2.49 -13.00
CA THR A 334 17.34 -3.82 -13.20
C THR A 334 18.76 -3.91 -12.65
N MET A 335 19.61 -2.92 -12.94
CA MET A 335 21.00 -2.92 -12.45
C MET A 335 21.06 -2.88 -10.91
N ILE A 336 20.25 -2.03 -10.28
CA ILE A 336 20.16 -1.94 -8.82
C ILE A 336 19.63 -3.27 -8.24
N ARG A 337 18.67 -3.90 -8.90
CA ARG A 337 18.11 -5.20 -8.49
C ARG A 337 19.19 -6.30 -8.50
N LEU A 338 20.05 -6.34 -9.52
CA LEU A 338 21.18 -7.28 -9.58
C LEU A 338 22.19 -7.04 -8.45
N ILE A 339 22.49 -5.77 -8.15
CA ILE A 339 23.37 -5.42 -7.02
C ILE A 339 22.76 -5.89 -5.70
N ARG A 340 21.44 -5.76 -5.50
CA ARG A 340 20.75 -6.31 -4.32
C ARG A 340 20.83 -7.83 -4.24
N PHE A 341 20.75 -8.56 -5.36
CA PHE A 341 20.87 -10.02 -5.35
C PHE A 341 22.28 -10.45 -4.97
N LEU A 342 23.30 -9.76 -5.52
CA LEU A 342 24.69 -9.96 -5.11
C LEU A 342 24.88 -9.63 -3.62
N GLY A 343 24.29 -8.52 -3.17
CA GLY A 343 24.26 -8.12 -1.77
C GLY A 343 23.68 -9.18 -0.85
N LEU A 344 22.54 -9.76 -1.23
CA LEU A 344 21.91 -10.85 -0.49
C LEU A 344 22.84 -12.06 -0.36
N ALA A 345 23.48 -12.46 -1.46
CA ALA A 345 24.41 -13.58 -1.48
C ALA A 345 25.64 -13.30 -0.61
N VAL A 346 26.21 -12.09 -0.70
CA VAL A 346 27.34 -11.66 0.15
C VAL A 346 26.94 -11.63 1.63
N ALA A 347 25.79 -11.03 1.95
CA ALA A 347 25.30 -10.91 3.32
C ALA A 347 25.04 -12.27 3.98
N LEU A 348 24.69 -13.30 3.20
CA LEU A 348 24.41 -14.64 3.71
C LEU A 348 25.66 -15.54 3.73
N LEU A 349 26.46 -15.50 2.66
CA LEU A 349 27.48 -16.51 2.39
C LEU A 349 28.91 -16.06 2.71
N LEU A 350 29.21 -14.76 2.67
CA LEU A 350 30.60 -14.29 2.73
C LEU A 350 31.35 -14.74 4.01
N PRO A 351 30.78 -14.65 5.22
CA PRO A 351 31.47 -15.10 6.44
C PRO A 351 31.73 -16.60 6.44
N SER A 352 30.72 -17.39 6.07
CA SER A 352 30.81 -18.86 5.99
C SER A 352 31.81 -19.30 4.92
N PHE A 353 31.83 -18.62 3.77
CA PHE A 353 32.76 -18.90 2.68
C PHE A 353 34.20 -18.57 3.09
N TYR A 354 34.42 -17.45 3.78
CA TYR A 354 35.73 -17.09 4.33
C TYR A 354 36.25 -18.15 5.31
N ILE A 355 35.41 -18.59 6.25
CA ILE A 355 35.78 -19.65 7.23
C ILE A 355 36.14 -20.95 6.50
N ALA A 356 35.31 -21.38 5.55
CA ALA A 356 35.49 -22.63 4.82
C ALA A 356 36.79 -22.66 4.00
N ILE A 357 37.11 -21.57 3.29
CA ILE A 357 38.33 -21.50 2.47
C ILE A 357 39.57 -21.43 3.36
N THR A 358 39.58 -20.54 4.36
CA THR A 358 40.77 -20.33 5.19
C THR A 358 41.08 -21.51 6.10
N THR A 359 40.09 -22.35 6.42
CA THR A 359 40.25 -23.51 7.31
C THR A 359 40.46 -24.83 6.56
N PHE A 360 39.71 -25.09 5.48
CA PHE A 360 39.72 -26.40 4.81
C PHE A 360 40.26 -26.37 3.36
N HIS A 361 40.17 -25.24 2.66
CA HIS A 361 40.45 -25.17 1.21
C HIS A 361 41.47 -24.07 0.88
N GLN A 362 42.59 -24.04 1.61
CA GLN A 362 43.63 -23.02 1.43
C GLN A 362 44.27 -23.06 0.04
N GLU A 363 44.26 -24.22 -0.62
CA GLU A 363 44.79 -24.43 -1.98
C GLU A 363 44.05 -23.62 -3.05
N MET A 364 42.82 -23.16 -2.76
CA MET A 364 42.06 -22.30 -3.68
C MET A 364 42.56 -20.86 -3.70
N ILE A 365 43.38 -20.47 -2.71
CA ILE A 365 43.92 -19.12 -2.59
C ILE A 365 45.27 -19.05 -3.32
N PRO A 366 45.49 -18.05 -4.20
CA PRO A 366 46.80 -17.82 -4.80
C PRO A 366 47.88 -17.71 -3.71
N THR A 367 49.01 -18.38 -3.90
CA THR A 367 50.06 -18.52 -2.85
C THR A 367 50.51 -17.18 -2.27
N GLN A 368 50.64 -16.13 -3.11
CA GLN A 368 50.99 -14.79 -2.64
C GLN A 368 49.95 -14.22 -1.66
N LEU A 369 48.66 -14.39 -1.97
CA LEU A 369 47.56 -13.94 -1.11
C LEU A 369 47.50 -14.78 0.17
N LEU A 370 47.73 -16.09 0.07
CA LEU A 370 47.76 -16.98 1.24
C LEU A 370 48.88 -16.58 2.22
N ILE A 371 50.08 -16.24 1.73
CA ILE A 371 51.19 -15.77 2.56
C ILE A 371 50.81 -14.45 3.25
N SER A 372 50.18 -13.51 2.53
CA SER A 372 49.67 -12.28 3.13
C SER A 372 48.60 -12.53 4.19
N ILE A 373 47.69 -13.48 3.95
CA ILE A 373 46.67 -13.88 4.94
C ILE A 373 47.33 -14.46 6.18
N ALA A 374 48.28 -15.39 6.01
CA ALA A 374 49.00 -16.02 7.11
C ALA A 374 49.75 -14.97 7.95
N ALA A 375 50.46 -14.04 7.32
CA ALA A 375 51.12 -12.92 7.99
C ALA A 375 50.12 -12.00 8.72
N SER A 376 48.95 -11.73 8.11
CA SER A 376 47.91 -10.89 8.74
C SER A 376 47.22 -11.55 9.95
N ARG A 377 47.39 -12.86 10.13
CA ARG A 377 46.91 -13.63 11.27
C ARG A 377 48.02 -13.95 12.28
N GLU A 378 49.24 -13.48 12.02
CA GLU A 378 50.36 -13.64 12.94
C GLU A 378 50.07 -12.86 14.23
N GLY A 379 49.93 -13.57 15.35
CA GLY A 379 49.55 -13.00 16.64
C GLY A 379 48.06 -13.06 16.98
N VAL A 380 47.20 -13.57 16.08
CA VAL A 380 45.77 -13.79 16.39
C VAL A 380 45.58 -15.19 17.01
N PRO A 381 45.13 -15.30 18.27
CA PRO A 381 45.09 -16.59 18.97
C PRO A 381 43.84 -17.43 18.64
N PHE A 382 42.88 -16.87 17.91
CA PHE A 382 41.56 -17.46 17.70
C PHE A 382 41.40 -18.10 16.30
N PRO A 383 40.66 -19.22 16.20
CA PRO A 383 40.24 -19.77 14.91
C PRO A 383 39.33 -18.82 14.13
N ALA A 384 39.24 -19.02 12.82
CA ALA A 384 38.45 -18.15 11.93
C ALA A 384 36.97 -18.06 12.33
N LEU A 385 36.39 -19.17 12.80
CA LEU A 385 35.01 -19.18 13.31
C LEU A 385 34.86 -18.25 14.52
N VAL A 386 35.78 -18.30 15.47
CA VAL A 386 35.68 -17.53 16.72
C VAL A 386 35.88 -16.04 16.43
N GLU A 387 36.84 -15.69 15.58
CA GLU A 387 37.01 -14.31 15.10
C GLU A 387 35.72 -13.78 14.46
N ALA A 388 35.11 -14.56 13.57
CA ALA A 388 33.90 -14.17 12.87
C ALA A 388 32.71 -14.02 13.83
N LEU A 389 32.54 -14.95 14.78
CA LEU A 389 31.46 -14.88 15.77
C LEU A 389 31.58 -13.63 16.65
N ILE A 390 32.78 -13.31 17.15
CA ILE A 390 33.02 -12.11 17.96
C ILE A 390 32.64 -10.87 17.16
N MET A 391 33.10 -10.76 15.91
CA MET A 391 32.86 -9.58 15.08
C MET A 391 31.40 -9.48 14.62
N GLU A 392 30.76 -10.57 14.21
CA GLU A 392 29.36 -10.58 13.77
C GLU A 392 28.42 -10.25 14.93
N ILE A 393 28.62 -10.84 16.12
CA ILE A 393 27.81 -10.52 17.32
C ILE A 393 28.00 -9.06 17.71
N THR A 394 29.24 -8.57 17.69
CA THR A 394 29.54 -7.17 18.04
C THR A 394 28.90 -6.21 17.03
N PHE A 395 28.96 -6.53 15.74
CA PHE A 395 28.36 -5.72 14.69
C PHE A 395 26.83 -5.69 14.79
N GLU A 396 26.19 -6.82 15.08
CA GLU A 396 24.74 -6.88 15.31
C GLU A 396 24.34 -6.12 16.59
N ALA A 397 25.12 -6.22 17.67
CA ALA A 397 24.88 -5.46 18.90
C ALA A 397 24.98 -3.95 18.65
N LEU A 398 25.98 -3.50 17.89
CA LEU A 398 26.11 -2.11 17.46
C LEU A 398 24.92 -1.65 16.62
N ARG A 399 24.46 -2.50 15.70
CA ARG A 399 23.33 -2.19 14.83
C ARG A 399 22.03 -2.05 15.62
N GLU A 400 21.76 -2.98 16.53
CA GLU A 400 20.55 -2.96 17.38
C GLU A 400 20.55 -1.75 18.32
N ALA A 401 21.70 -1.42 18.91
CA ALA A 401 21.86 -0.19 19.69
C ALA A 401 21.64 1.06 18.82
N GLY A 402 22.21 1.08 17.61
CA GLY A 402 22.11 2.21 16.68
C GLY A 402 20.69 2.49 16.21
N LEU A 403 19.85 1.46 16.05
CA LEU A 403 18.44 1.60 15.65
C LEU A 403 17.56 2.23 16.73
N ARG A 404 17.92 2.08 18.02
CA ARG A 404 17.16 2.61 19.16
C ARG A 404 17.55 4.03 19.55
N LEU A 405 18.68 4.51 19.04
CA LEU A 405 19.20 5.85 19.32
C LEU A 405 18.63 6.88 18.31
N PRO A 406 18.46 8.14 18.72
CA PRO A 406 18.11 9.22 17.79
C PRO A 406 19.07 9.26 16.61
N ARG A 407 18.59 9.55 15.39
CA ARG A 407 19.38 9.43 14.14
C ARG A 407 20.81 10.02 14.23
N ALA A 408 20.99 11.19 14.84
CA ALA A 408 22.30 11.82 15.00
C ALA A 408 23.25 11.03 15.92
N VAL A 409 22.72 10.50 17.03
CA VAL A 409 23.50 9.69 17.99
C VAL A 409 23.73 8.28 17.43
N GLY A 410 22.73 7.68 16.79
CA GLY A 410 22.84 6.37 16.16
C GLY A 410 23.89 6.33 15.05
N GLN A 411 23.99 7.38 14.23
CA GLN A 411 25.07 7.53 13.24
C GLN A 411 26.44 7.64 13.92
N ALA A 412 26.58 8.46 14.95
CA ALA A 412 27.84 8.61 15.68
C ALA A 412 28.28 7.28 16.34
N VAL A 413 27.37 6.59 17.02
CA VAL A 413 27.63 5.27 17.63
C VAL A 413 27.95 4.22 16.59
N SER A 414 27.31 4.24 15.41
CA SER A 414 27.64 3.32 14.32
C SER A 414 29.05 3.58 13.75
N ILE A 415 29.43 4.85 13.58
CA ILE A 415 30.78 5.23 13.09
C ILE A 415 31.85 4.86 14.12
N VAL A 416 31.65 5.27 15.38
CA VAL A 416 32.57 4.96 16.47
C VAL A 416 32.64 3.45 16.70
N GLY A 417 31.51 2.76 16.72
CA GLY A 417 31.45 1.31 16.87
C GLY A 417 32.19 0.58 15.76
N ALA A 418 31.89 0.87 14.49
CA ALA A 418 32.52 0.18 13.37
C ALA A 418 34.03 0.47 13.27
N LEU A 419 34.45 1.73 13.46
CA LEU A 419 35.86 2.12 13.34
C LEU A 419 36.66 1.74 14.58
N VAL A 420 36.22 2.16 15.77
CA VAL A 420 36.98 2.01 17.01
C VAL A 420 37.02 0.55 17.45
N ILE A 421 35.89 -0.17 17.40
CA ILE A 421 35.91 -1.59 17.79
C ILE A 421 36.68 -2.41 16.76
N GLY A 422 36.48 -2.16 15.46
CA GLY A 422 37.24 -2.85 14.41
C GLY A 422 38.75 -2.62 14.55
N GLN A 423 39.19 -1.36 14.70
CA GLN A 423 40.60 -1.03 14.85
C GLN A 423 41.18 -1.55 16.17
N ALA A 424 40.46 -1.39 17.29
CA ALA A 424 40.91 -1.87 18.59
C ALA A 424 41.03 -3.41 18.61
N ALA A 425 40.08 -4.12 18.00
CA ALA A 425 40.12 -5.58 17.93
C ALA A 425 41.31 -6.08 17.09
N VAL A 426 41.65 -5.37 16.00
CA VAL A 426 42.84 -5.66 15.19
C VAL A 426 44.12 -5.34 15.95
N GLN A 427 44.21 -4.17 16.60
CA GLN A 427 45.40 -3.76 17.37
C GLN A 427 45.64 -4.65 18.59
N ALA A 428 44.57 -5.13 19.23
CA ALA A 428 44.65 -6.07 20.34
C ALA A 428 45.00 -7.51 19.88
N GLY A 429 45.11 -7.75 18.58
CA GLY A 429 45.36 -9.09 18.03
C GLY A 429 44.22 -10.08 18.27
N ILE A 430 43.01 -9.61 18.59
CA ILE A 430 41.86 -10.49 18.85
C ILE A 430 41.29 -11.00 17.52
N VAL A 431 41.33 -10.16 16.48
CA VAL A 431 40.80 -10.48 15.15
C VAL A 431 41.74 -10.00 14.06
N SER A 432 41.75 -10.71 12.94
CA SER A 432 42.54 -10.35 11.78
C SER A 432 41.95 -9.17 11.00
N PRO A 433 42.77 -8.32 10.36
CA PRO A 433 42.28 -7.22 9.51
C PRO A 433 41.31 -7.68 8.42
N LEU A 434 41.55 -8.87 7.84
CA LEU A 434 40.70 -9.45 6.81
C LEU A 434 39.33 -9.85 7.34
N MET A 435 39.24 -10.35 8.58
CA MET A 435 37.95 -10.65 9.19
C MET A 435 37.11 -9.38 9.35
N VAL A 436 37.72 -8.27 9.77
CA VAL A 436 37.02 -6.97 9.88
C VAL A 436 36.47 -6.53 8.52
N ILE A 437 37.23 -6.69 7.44
CA ILE A 437 36.77 -6.38 6.08
C ILE A 437 35.58 -7.27 5.68
N VAL A 438 35.66 -8.58 5.94
CA VAL A 438 34.57 -9.53 5.65
C VAL A 438 33.28 -9.13 6.36
N VAL A 439 33.35 -8.82 7.65
CA VAL A 439 32.18 -8.44 8.45
C VAL A 439 31.64 -7.07 8.01
N ALA A 440 32.51 -6.09 7.71
CA ALA A 440 32.09 -4.80 7.19
C ALA A 440 31.36 -4.91 5.85
N LEU A 441 31.88 -5.71 4.92
CA LEU A 441 31.22 -5.99 3.63
C LEU A 441 29.89 -6.70 3.82
N THR A 442 29.83 -7.68 4.72
CA THR A 442 28.61 -8.43 5.06
C THR A 442 27.54 -7.49 5.64
N GLY A 443 27.94 -6.58 6.54
CA GLY A 443 27.06 -5.57 7.13
C GLY A 443 26.51 -4.57 6.11
N ILE A 444 27.37 -4.02 5.24
CA ILE A 444 26.96 -3.15 4.13
C ILE A 444 25.98 -3.89 3.21
N ALA A 445 26.30 -5.14 2.89
CA ALA A 445 25.47 -5.96 2.03
C ALA A 445 24.09 -6.25 2.64
N SER A 446 24.00 -6.42 3.96
CA SER A 446 22.72 -6.58 4.67
C SER A 446 21.82 -5.34 4.57
N PHE A 447 22.37 -4.12 4.46
CA PHE A 447 21.57 -2.89 4.31
C PHE A 447 21.00 -2.70 2.91
N MET A 448 21.46 -3.49 1.93
CA MET A 448 20.86 -3.50 0.60
C MET A 448 19.52 -4.26 0.56
N SER A 449 19.19 -5.04 1.61
CA SER A 449 17.88 -5.71 1.69
C SER A 449 16.76 -4.68 1.83
N PRO A 450 15.77 -4.67 0.92
CA PRO A 450 14.70 -3.68 0.96
C PRO A 450 13.63 -4.00 2.02
N SER A 451 13.52 -5.26 2.45
CA SER A 451 12.69 -5.66 3.59
C SER A 451 13.56 -5.88 4.82
N TYR A 452 13.17 -5.25 5.94
CA TYR A 452 13.81 -5.44 7.23
C TYR A 452 13.60 -6.87 7.77
N GLY A 453 12.37 -7.41 7.66
CA GLY A 453 12.09 -8.79 8.05
C GLY A 453 12.93 -9.83 7.29
N LEU A 454 13.12 -9.64 5.98
CA LEU A 454 14.01 -10.50 5.19
C LEU A 454 15.47 -10.39 5.65
N ALA A 455 15.93 -9.18 6.00
CA ALA A 455 17.29 -8.98 6.50
C ALA A 455 17.51 -9.72 7.84
N LEU A 456 16.54 -9.68 8.75
CA LEU A 456 16.59 -10.42 10.02
C LEU A 456 16.68 -11.94 9.80
N ALA A 457 15.85 -12.48 8.91
CA ALA A 457 15.86 -13.91 8.58
C ALA A 457 17.25 -14.37 8.11
N LEU A 458 17.89 -13.59 7.22
CA LEU A 458 19.21 -13.91 6.68
C LEU A 458 20.32 -13.82 7.73
N ARG A 459 20.23 -12.87 8.66
CA ARG A 459 21.17 -12.76 9.79
C ARG A 459 21.09 -13.99 10.69
N LEU A 460 19.87 -14.47 10.98
CA LEU A 460 19.70 -15.67 11.80
C LEU A 460 20.27 -16.92 11.11
N ILE A 461 20.03 -17.09 9.81
CA ILE A 461 20.51 -18.25 9.02
C ILE A 461 22.03 -18.21 8.78
N ARG A 462 22.65 -17.03 8.82
CA ARG A 462 24.10 -16.86 8.67
C ARG A 462 24.89 -17.67 9.71
N PHE A 463 24.49 -17.65 10.97
CA PHE A 463 25.21 -18.33 12.05
C PHE A 463 25.26 -19.86 11.85
N PRO A 464 24.15 -20.59 11.61
CA PRO A 464 24.19 -22.00 11.24
C PRO A 464 25.12 -22.31 10.06
N LEU A 465 25.12 -21.47 9.01
CA LEU A 465 26.02 -21.65 7.87
C LEU A 465 27.50 -21.50 8.26
N MET A 466 27.83 -20.60 9.19
CA MET A 466 29.19 -20.45 9.70
C MET A 466 29.65 -21.68 10.49
N PHE A 467 28.76 -22.28 11.30
CA PHE A 467 29.05 -23.53 12.01
C PHE A 467 29.26 -24.71 11.04
N LEU A 468 28.44 -24.81 9.99
CA LEU A 468 28.63 -25.82 8.93
C LEU A 468 29.94 -25.60 8.17
N ALA A 469 30.30 -24.35 7.89
CA ALA A 469 31.59 -24.01 7.26
C ALA A 469 32.78 -24.41 8.12
N ALA A 470 32.70 -24.20 9.43
CA ALA A 470 33.77 -24.50 10.36
C ALA A 470 33.95 -26.00 10.63
N THR A 471 32.92 -26.81 10.40
CA THR A 471 32.94 -28.26 10.64
C THR A 471 33.20 -29.07 9.38
N LEU A 472 32.62 -28.66 8.25
CA LEU A 472 32.63 -29.42 6.99
C LEU A 472 33.18 -28.61 5.80
N GLY A 473 33.73 -27.42 6.03
CA GLY A 473 34.26 -26.57 4.97
C GLY A 473 33.20 -26.17 3.93
N LEU A 474 33.61 -26.11 2.66
CA LEU A 474 32.70 -25.74 1.56
C LEU A 474 31.55 -26.73 1.37
N PHE A 475 31.77 -28.02 1.65
CA PHE A 475 30.71 -29.03 1.61
C PHE A 475 29.59 -28.73 2.62
N GLY A 476 29.95 -28.29 3.83
CA GLY A 476 28.99 -27.84 4.84
C GLY A 476 28.18 -26.64 4.37
N VAL A 477 28.84 -25.64 3.80
CA VAL A 477 28.18 -24.45 3.24
C VAL A 477 27.21 -24.84 2.13
N MET A 478 27.63 -25.66 1.17
CA MET A 478 26.77 -26.11 0.07
C MET A 478 25.56 -26.89 0.57
N THR A 479 25.75 -27.79 1.55
CA THR A 479 24.66 -28.58 2.15
C THR A 479 23.69 -27.67 2.91
N GLY A 480 24.19 -26.69 3.66
CA GLY A 480 23.38 -25.72 4.37
C GLY A 480 22.56 -24.82 3.42
N VAL A 481 23.18 -24.37 2.32
CA VAL A 481 22.47 -23.63 1.27
C VAL A 481 21.41 -24.49 0.59
N LEU A 482 21.71 -25.76 0.31
CA LEU A 482 20.73 -26.69 -0.26
C LEU A 482 19.55 -26.92 0.69
N ALA A 483 19.82 -27.14 1.98
CA ALA A 483 18.77 -27.28 3.00
C ALA A 483 17.90 -26.02 3.10
N LEU A 484 18.53 -24.83 3.04
CA LEU A 484 17.81 -23.56 2.99
C LEU A 484 16.93 -23.46 1.73
N LEU A 485 17.42 -23.82 0.56
CA LEU A 485 16.64 -23.79 -0.68
C LEU A 485 15.45 -24.76 -0.64
N ILE A 486 15.64 -25.95 -0.07
CA ILE A 486 14.56 -26.94 0.13
C ILE A 486 13.49 -26.35 1.07
N HIS A 487 13.91 -25.74 2.17
CA HIS A 487 12.99 -25.07 3.10
C HIS A 487 12.18 -23.98 2.38
N LEU A 488 12.84 -23.06 1.69
CA LEU A 488 12.19 -21.98 0.96
C LEU A 488 11.25 -22.48 -0.14
N ALA A 489 11.57 -23.59 -0.81
CA ALA A 489 10.72 -24.21 -1.82
C ALA A 489 9.49 -24.91 -1.23
N GLY A 490 9.58 -25.38 0.03
CA GLY A 490 8.48 -25.98 0.78
C GLY A 490 7.50 -24.96 1.37
N LEU A 491 7.99 -23.74 1.69
CA LEU A 491 7.19 -22.68 2.28
C LEU A 491 6.02 -22.24 1.41
N ARG A 492 4.89 -21.96 2.07
CA ARG A 492 3.71 -21.35 1.45
C ARG A 492 3.25 -20.15 2.27
N SER A 493 2.55 -19.24 1.60
CA SER A 493 1.83 -18.14 2.23
C SER A 493 0.41 -18.15 1.69
N PHE A 494 -0.56 -18.49 2.55
CA PHE A 494 -1.96 -18.65 2.23
C PHE A 494 -2.18 -19.53 0.98
N GLY A 495 -1.43 -20.63 0.90
CA GLY A 495 -1.49 -21.58 -0.21
C GLY A 495 -0.71 -21.18 -1.48
N VAL A 496 -0.11 -19.98 -1.53
CA VAL A 496 0.75 -19.55 -2.63
C VAL A 496 2.21 -19.95 -2.34
N PRO A 497 2.93 -20.60 -3.27
CA PRO A 497 4.33 -20.95 -3.09
C PRO A 497 5.22 -19.72 -2.83
N TYR A 498 6.03 -19.77 -1.77
CA TYR A 498 6.83 -18.62 -1.35
C TYR A 498 7.89 -18.21 -2.39
N LEU A 499 8.49 -19.17 -3.10
CA LEU A 499 9.45 -18.93 -4.19
C LEU A 499 8.79 -18.65 -5.55
N SER A 500 7.48 -18.41 -5.63
CA SER A 500 6.85 -18.00 -6.88
C SER A 500 7.44 -16.66 -7.36
N PRO A 501 7.80 -16.49 -8.66
CA PRO A 501 7.55 -17.36 -9.81
C PRO A 501 8.69 -18.34 -10.17
N LEU A 502 9.70 -18.49 -9.31
CA LEU A 502 10.81 -19.42 -9.52
C LEU A 502 10.37 -20.87 -9.33
N THR A 503 9.50 -21.13 -8.34
CA THR A 503 8.91 -22.44 -8.07
C THR A 503 7.41 -22.29 -7.75
N PRO A 504 6.49 -22.82 -8.57
CA PRO A 504 6.72 -23.45 -9.87
C PRO A 504 7.26 -22.45 -10.91
N LEU A 505 8.15 -22.91 -11.79
CA LEU A 505 8.80 -22.04 -12.76
C LEU A 505 7.79 -21.48 -13.78
N LYS A 506 7.57 -20.16 -13.74
CA LYS A 506 6.69 -19.48 -14.70
C LYS A 506 7.43 -18.42 -15.49
N ILE A 507 7.78 -18.78 -16.72
CA ILE A 507 8.60 -17.96 -17.62
C ILE A 507 7.97 -16.58 -17.91
N SER A 508 6.64 -16.50 -17.95
CA SER A 508 5.94 -15.22 -18.14
C SER A 508 6.20 -14.23 -17.01
N ASP A 509 6.34 -14.74 -15.78
CA ASP A 509 6.36 -13.97 -14.55
C ASP A 509 7.82 -13.69 -14.10
N LEU A 510 8.80 -14.44 -14.62
CA LEU A 510 10.25 -14.17 -14.44
C LEU A 510 10.68 -12.80 -14.96
N LYS A 511 9.92 -12.21 -15.89
CA LYS A 511 10.14 -10.86 -16.45
C LYS A 511 10.08 -9.74 -15.41
N ASP A 512 9.61 -10.04 -14.20
CA ASP A 512 9.57 -9.11 -13.08
C ASP A 512 10.29 -9.65 -11.83
N PHE A 513 11.01 -10.77 -11.95
CA PHE A 513 11.81 -11.34 -10.85
C PHE A 513 13.22 -10.74 -10.84
N LEU A 514 14.15 -11.25 -11.65
CA LEU A 514 15.54 -10.77 -11.71
C LEU A 514 15.71 -9.48 -12.51
N VAL A 515 15.00 -9.38 -13.63
CA VAL A 515 15.02 -8.22 -14.53
C VAL A 515 13.71 -7.47 -14.35
N ARG A 516 13.76 -6.13 -14.34
CA ARG A 516 12.55 -5.30 -14.34
C ARG A 516 12.19 -4.98 -15.78
N ALA A 517 11.27 -5.73 -16.36
CA ALA A 517 10.77 -5.46 -17.71
C ALA A 517 10.08 -4.09 -17.81
N PRO A 518 10.05 -3.44 -18.99
CA PRO A 518 9.29 -2.21 -19.18
C PRO A 518 7.78 -2.44 -19.02
N TRP A 519 7.04 -1.40 -18.61
CA TRP A 519 5.60 -1.49 -18.35
C TRP A 519 4.83 -2.03 -19.56
N TRP A 520 5.14 -1.58 -20.77
CA TRP A 520 4.49 -2.05 -22.00
C TRP A 520 4.70 -3.54 -22.30
N ALA A 521 5.61 -4.24 -21.64
CA ALA A 521 5.83 -5.68 -21.78
C ALA A 521 5.17 -6.52 -20.66
N MET A 522 4.63 -5.87 -19.62
CA MET A 522 4.03 -6.51 -18.44
C MET A 522 2.50 -6.59 -18.55
N HIS A 523 2.02 -7.31 -19.58
CA HIS A 523 0.59 -7.34 -19.91
C HIS A 523 -0.29 -8.06 -18.87
N LYS A 524 0.25 -9.07 -18.18
CA LYS A 524 -0.52 -9.96 -17.31
C LYS A 524 -0.19 -9.73 -15.83
N ARG A 525 -1.17 -9.96 -14.96
CA ARG A 525 -0.98 -10.05 -13.50
C ARG A 525 -0.27 -11.37 -13.13
N PRO A 526 0.38 -11.45 -11.95
CA PRO A 526 1.02 -12.67 -11.48
C PRO A 526 0.02 -13.82 -11.43
N SER A 527 0.36 -14.91 -12.11
CA SER A 527 -0.60 -15.98 -12.42
C SER A 527 -0.93 -16.89 -11.24
N GLU A 528 -0.07 -16.94 -10.22
CA GLU A 528 -0.36 -17.66 -8.96
C GLU A 528 -1.35 -16.91 -8.05
N LEU A 529 -1.33 -15.57 -8.10
CA LEU A 529 -2.20 -14.74 -7.27
C LEU A 529 -3.59 -14.56 -7.87
N VAL A 530 -3.64 -14.36 -9.20
CA VAL A 530 -4.83 -13.89 -9.89
C VAL A 530 -5.22 -14.86 -11.00
N LYS A 531 -6.36 -15.53 -10.81
CA LYS A 531 -6.96 -16.41 -11.83
C LYS A 531 -8.05 -15.73 -12.66
N ARG A 532 -8.68 -14.67 -12.13
CA ARG A 532 -9.75 -13.88 -12.78
C ARG A 532 -9.21 -12.47 -13.09
N ASN A 533 -9.63 -11.84 -14.20
CA ASN A 533 -9.09 -10.53 -14.61
C ASN A 533 -7.54 -10.56 -14.76
N VAL A 534 -7.05 -11.34 -15.73
CA VAL A 534 -5.60 -11.59 -15.89
C VAL A 534 -4.86 -10.40 -16.52
N TRP A 535 -5.53 -9.59 -17.34
CA TRP A 535 -4.91 -8.50 -18.08
C TRP A 535 -4.78 -7.24 -17.23
N ARG A 536 -3.54 -6.75 -17.09
CA ARG A 536 -3.21 -5.49 -16.41
C ARG A 536 -3.10 -4.33 -17.40
N ILE A 537 -2.50 -4.58 -18.56
CA ILE A 537 -2.12 -3.54 -19.52
C ILE A 537 -2.62 -3.93 -20.90
N ALA A 538 -3.23 -2.96 -21.59
CA ALA A 538 -3.67 -3.14 -22.97
C ALA A 538 -2.49 -3.52 -23.90
N PRO A 539 -2.73 -4.28 -24.98
CA PRO A 539 -1.69 -4.55 -25.97
C PRO A 539 -1.22 -3.26 -26.67
N ASP A 540 -0.01 -3.33 -27.24
CA ASP A 540 0.54 -2.31 -28.16
C ASP A 540 0.79 -0.90 -27.60
N LEU A 541 1.11 -0.79 -26.31
CA LEU A 541 1.50 0.48 -25.67
C LEU A 541 2.99 0.83 -25.80
N LYS A 542 3.76 0.13 -26.64
CA LYS A 542 5.18 0.44 -26.84
C LYS A 542 5.31 1.78 -27.58
N PRO A 543 5.98 2.80 -27.00
CA PRO A 543 6.18 4.07 -27.69
C PRO A 543 7.01 3.88 -28.96
N GLN A 544 6.54 4.47 -30.06
CA GLN A 544 7.25 4.51 -31.35
C GLN A 544 7.39 5.98 -31.80
N PRO A 545 8.47 6.34 -32.50
CA PRO A 545 8.56 7.65 -33.14
C PRO A 545 7.39 7.82 -34.14
N PRO A 546 6.95 9.07 -34.40
CA PRO A 546 5.92 9.30 -35.40
C PRO A 546 6.37 8.78 -36.78
N PRO A 547 5.47 8.21 -37.59
CA PRO A 547 5.82 7.72 -38.92
C PRO A 547 6.29 8.86 -39.83
N GLU A 548 7.35 8.60 -40.60
CA GLU A 548 8.05 9.60 -41.44
C GLU A 548 7.12 10.29 -42.47
N SER A 549 6.03 9.64 -42.90
CA SER A 549 5.09 10.17 -43.90
C SER A 549 4.21 11.34 -43.43
N GLY A 550 4.32 11.78 -42.17
CA GLY A 550 3.58 12.93 -41.62
C GLY A 550 4.46 14.07 -41.12
N ALA A 551 5.79 13.88 -41.04
CA ALA A 551 6.70 14.86 -40.47
C ALA A 551 6.95 16.07 -41.39
N GLU A 552 6.96 15.86 -42.71
CA GLU A 552 7.13 16.96 -43.68
C GLU A 552 5.92 17.91 -43.73
N ARG A 553 4.69 17.41 -43.51
CA ARG A 553 3.50 18.28 -43.56
C ARG A 553 3.29 19.12 -42.31
N ALA A 554 3.79 18.68 -41.15
CA ALA A 554 3.61 19.41 -39.89
C ALA A 554 4.60 20.58 -39.72
N PHE A 555 5.78 20.50 -40.36
CA PHE A 555 6.77 21.58 -40.35
C PHE A 555 6.68 22.52 -41.55
N ALA A 556 6.07 22.10 -42.66
CA ALA A 556 5.93 22.93 -43.87
C ALA A 556 4.63 23.77 -43.93
N SER A 557 3.65 23.56 -43.03
CA SER A 557 2.39 24.33 -43.03
C SER A 557 2.44 25.59 -42.15
N GLY A 558 3.62 26.20 -42.03
CA GLY A 558 3.87 27.44 -41.32
C GLY A 558 4.20 28.59 -42.27
N ASP A 559 3.55 28.68 -43.43
CA ASP A 559 3.52 29.91 -44.23
C ASP A 559 2.23 30.00 -45.04
N GLY A 560 1.67 31.22 -45.11
CA GLY A 560 0.27 31.47 -45.42
C GLY A 560 -0.13 31.35 -46.89
N SER A 561 -1.39 30.99 -47.11
CA SER A 561 -2.27 31.61 -48.10
C SER A 561 -3.70 31.09 -47.98
N ALA A 562 -4.64 31.98 -48.23
CA ALA A 562 -6.08 31.79 -48.13
C ALA A 562 -6.68 31.09 -49.38
N GLY A 563 -7.81 30.40 -49.20
CA GLY A 563 -8.78 30.15 -50.29
C GLY A 563 -9.41 28.75 -50.32
N PRO A 564 -10.66 28.58 -50.81
CA PRO A 564 -11.67 27.75 -50.12
C PRO A 564 -12.17 26.49 -50.87
N ASN A 565 -12.81 25.62 -50.08
CA ASN A 565 -13.86 24.63 -50.41
C ASN A 565 -13.63 23.52 -51.46
N SER A 566 -13.74 22.26 -51.02
CA SER A 566 -14.73 21.28 -51.51
C SER A 566 -14.64 19.96 -50.75
N GLY A 567 -15.80 19.36 -50.45
CA GLY A 567 -15.94 18.22 -49.53
C GLY A 567 -15.91 16.83 -50.18
N THR A 568 -15.83 15.80 -49.34
CA THR A 568 -16.79 14.67 -49.19
C THR A 568 -16.13 13.42 -48.56
N ASN A 569 -16.89 12.84 -47.62
CA ASN A 569 -16.97 11.44 -47.18
C ASN A 569 -15.79 10.69 -46.50
N GLY A 570 -16.10 10.10 -45.34
CA GLY A 570 -15.42 8.90 -44.84
C GLY A 570 -15.40 8.67 -43.32
N SER A 571 -16.52 8.21 -42.75
CA SER A 571 -16.67 7.26 -41.63
C SER A 571 -15.56 7.09 -40.55
N GLY A 572 -15.93 7.28 -39.27
CA GLY A 572 -15.25 6.65 -38.12
C GLY A 572 -15.18 7.49 -36.85
N LYS A 573 -16.28 7.59 -36.09
CA LYS A 573 -16.32 8.27 -34.78
C LYS A 573 -15.73 7.38 -33.67
N TYR A 574 -14.57 7.77 -33.14
CA TYR A 574 -14.19 7.55 -31.74
C TYR A 574 -13.76 8.93 -31.20
N ASP A 575 -14.68 9.64 -30.56
CA ASP A 575 -14.41 10.96 -29.97
C ASP A 575 -13.52 10.81 -28.72
N ARG A 576 -12.30 11.36 -28.83
CA ARG A 576 -11.39 11.57 -27.69
C ARG A 576 -11.86 12.75 -26.86
N VAL A 577 -11.93 12.52 -25.55
CA VAL A 577 -12.07 13.55 -24.51
C VAL A 577 -10.98 14.60 -24.69
N ARG A 578 -11.40 15.84 -25.00
CA ARG A 578 -10.57 17.04 -24.98
C ARG A 578 -10.32 17.46 -23.54
N THR A 579 -9.06 17.50 -23.11
CA THR A 579 -8.61 18.28 -21.95
C THR A 579 -8.61 19.77 -22.31
N PRO A 580 -9.09 20.69 -21.46
CA PRO A 580 -8.99 22.12 -21.74
C PRO A 580 -7.56 22.61 -21.49
N ALA A 581 -7.05 23.39 -22.44
CA ALA A 581 -5.79 24.10 -22.35
C ALA A 581 -5.88 25.21 -21.28
N VAL A 582 -4.92 25.24 -20.36
CA VAL A 582 -4.73 26.33 -19.41
C VAL A 582 -3.94 27.45 -20.09
N PHE A 583 -4.53 28.65 -20.05
CA PHE A 583 -3.99 29.92 -20.50
C PHE A 583 -2.56 30.19 -19.99
N ARG A 584 -1.67 30.60 -20.91
CA ARG A 584 -0.37 31.20 -20.60
C ARG A 584 -0.40 32.63 -21.17
N ALA A 585 -0.72 33.61 -20.33
CA ALA A 585 -0.54 35.02 -20.67
C ALA A 585 0.94 35.37 -20.47
N GLY A 586 1.56 35.89 -21.53
CA GLY A 586 2.84 36.57 -21.45
C GLY A 586 2.61 38.07 -21.56
N GLU A 587 3.34 38.83 -20.76
CA GLU A 587 3.73 40.19 -21.11
C GLU A 587 5.26 40.27 -21.14
N LYS A 588 5.76 40.51 -22.35
CA LYS A 588 7.02 41.22 -22.63
C LYS A 588 6.84 42.65 -22.13
N GLY A 589 7.82 43.41 -21.67
CA GLY A 589 9.27 43.28 -21.65
C GLY A 589 9.87 44.67 -21.34
N GLY A 590 11.19 44.76 -21.24
CA GLY A 590 11.89 46.05 -21.38
C GLY A 590 13.03 46.30 -20.40
N GLY A 591 14.25 46.02 -20.85
CA GLY A 591 15.27 47.08 -20.91
C GLY A 591 16.22 47.30 -19.73
N ARG A 592 17.44 46.79 -19.94
CA ARG A 592 18.75 47.47 -19.77
C ARG A 592 19.33 47.75 -18.37
N SER A 593 20.59 47.29 -18.28
CA SER A 593 21.80 47.98 -17.80
C SER A 593 22.27 47.76 -16.37
N GLY A 594 23.59 47.56 -16.23
CA GLY A 594 24.34 48.08 -15.09
C GLY A 594 25.01 47.05 -14.16
N GLN A 595 26.21 46.61 -14.56
CA GLN A 595 27.44 46.71 -13.77
C GLN A 595 27.43 46.59 -12.23
N ARG A 596 28.36 45.74 -11.77
CA ARG A 596 29.32 45.87 -10.64
C ARG A 596 29.08 45.03 -9.38
N SER A 597 30.21 44.41 -9.02
CA SER A 597 30.67 43.87 -7.73
C SER A 597 30.26 42.44 -7.41
#